data_AF-A0A1F9LXQ6-F1
#
_entry.id   AF-A0A1F9LXQ6-F1
#
_cell.length_a   1.000
_cell.length_b   1.000
_cell.length_c   1.000
_cell.angle_alpha   90.00
_cell.angle_beta   90.00
_cell.angle_gamma   90.00
#
_symmetry.space_group_name_H-M   'P 1'
#
loop_
_entity.id
_entity.type
_entity.pdbx_description
1 polymer ?
#
loop_
_entity_poly.entity_id
_entity_poly.type
_entity_poly.pdbx_seq_one_letter_code
_entity_poly.pdbx_strand_id
1 'polypeptide(L)'
;MRKIHRALLFLAIFSLAPAHLARAAYYVIELTNGSRVLTDSYWREGDEIKFNYVNGEVGVRTANIRRITKKDGTAAHPAAPEKAEGSTAPEQTAVPGEAEGSATAPEQTAGQTPSPNSQFLAEFEVHKQKFVLVPTMGKDELAAYSKELDKFRNKVLQAGQGAALSEQIQEIYKMYDVIEARYKSFN
;
A
#
# COMPACT_ATOMS: atom_id res chain seq x y z
N MET A 1 -27.93 -41.16 -54.43
CA MET A 1 -27.27 -42.45 -54.16
C MET A 1 -25.79 -42.14 -53.90
N ARG A 2 -25.27 -42.25 -52.66
CA ARG A 2 -24.56 -43.43 -52.10
C ARG A 2 -23.41 -43.88 -53.06
N LYS A 3 -22.11 -43.90 -52.76
CA LYS A 3 -21.36 -44.46 -51.61
C LYS A 3 -19.85 -44.02 -51.67
N ILE A 4 -19.22 -43.57 -50.57
CA ILE A 4 -18.34 -44.31 -49.60
C ILE A 4 -16.85 -44.37 -50.02
N HIS A 5 -16.00 -43.51 -49.43
CA HIS A 5 -14.95 -43.77 -48.40
C HIS A 5 -13.63 -44.39 -48.88
N ARG A 6 -12.49 -43.72 -48.61
CA ARG A 6 -11.46 -44.12 -47.62
C ARG A 6 -10.12 -43.39 -47.85
N ALA A 7 -9.38 -43.19 -46.74
CA ALA A 7 -7.96 -42.82 -46.63
C ALA A 7 -7.66 -41.33 -46.89
N LEU A 8 -7.07 -40.50 -46.02
CA LEU A 8 -6.07 -40.60 -44.94
C LEU A 8 -6.48 -39.52 -43.89
N LEU A 9 -6.77 -39.76 -42.61
CA LEU A 9 -5.89 -40.14 -41.50
C LEU A 9 -4.43 -39.64 -41.57
N PHE A 10 -4.22 -38.33 -41.43
CA PHE A 10 -2.99 -37.74 -40.84
C PHE A 10 -3.41 -36.45 -40.12
N LEU A 11 -3.59 -36.52 -38.80
CA LEU A 11 -2.58 -36.00 -37.86
C LEU A 11 -2.53 -34.46 -37.84
N ALA A 12 -3.48 -33.86 -37.13
CA ALA A 12 -3.27 -32.59 -36.47
C ALA A 12 -4.09 -32.60 -35.18
N ILE A 13 -3.65 -33.44 -34.24
CA ILE A 13 -3.78 -33.19 -32.80
C ILE A 13 -2.96 -31.92 -32.56
N PHE A 14 -3.46 -30.76 -33.01
CA PHE A 14 -2.81 -29.48 -32.79
C PHE A 14 -3.31 -28.97 -31.46
N SER A 15 -2.61 -29.45 -30.43
CA SER A 15 -2.41 -28.76 -29.17
C SER A 15 -3.68 -28.29 -28.49
N LEU A 16 -4.37 -29.25 -27.88
CA LEU A 16 -4.92 -29.03 -26.54
C LEU A 16 -3.72 -28.76 -25.61
N ALA A 17 -3.13 -27.56 -25.72
CA ALA A 17 -2.10 -27.15 -24.80
C ALA A 17 -2.74 -27.12 -23.42
N PRO A 18 -2.16 -27.78 -22.41
CA PRO A 18 -2.61 -27.58 -21.05
C PRO A 18 -2.53 -26.09 -20.79
N ALA A 19 -3.64 -25.50 -20.30
CA ALA A 19 -3.61 -24.20 -19.67
C ALA A 19 -2.61 -24.33 -18.52
N HIS A 20 -1.34 -24.06 -18.80
CA HIS A 20 -0.32 -23.87 -17.80
C HIS A 20 -0.87 -22.75 -16.95
N LEU A 21 -1.37 -23.14 -15.78
CA LEU A 21 -1.71 -22.26 -14.68
C LEU A 21 -0.50 -21.33 -14.54
N ALA A 22 -0.59 -20.16 -15.16
CA ALA A 22 0.34 -19.09 -14.96
C ALA A 22 0.19 -18.76 -13.49
N ARG A 23 1.04 -19.36 -12.66
CA ARG A 23 1.15 -18.98 -11.26
C ARG A 23 1.43 -17.49 -11.32
N ALA A 24 0.48 -16.70 -10.82
CA ALA A 24 0.73 -15.30 -10.57
C ALA A 24 2.06 -15.23 -9.81
N ALA A 25 2.95 -14.35 -10.24
CA ALA A 25 4.17 -14.07 -9.52
C ALA A 25 4.04 -12.65 -9.01
N TYR A 26 4.44 -12.44 -7.76
CA TYR A 26 4.46 -11.13 -7.14
C TYR A 26 5.89 -10.77 -6.74
N TYR A 27 6.10 -9.50 -6.47
CA TYR A 27 7.35 -8.93 -6.03
C TYR A 27 7.20 -8.43 -4.60
N VAL A 28 8.19 -8.78 -3.78
CA VAL A 28 8.38 -8.21 -2.44
C VAL A 28 9.50 -7.18 -2.55
N ILE A 29 9.15 -5.90 -2.44
CA ILE A 29 10.09 -4.79 -2.40
C ILE A 29 10.39 -4.51 -0.92
N GLU A 30 11.59 -4.86 -0.48
CA GLU A 30 12.11 -4.54 0.85
C GLU A 30 12.81 -3.18 0.81
N LEU A 31 12.37 -2.26 1.67
CA LEU A 31 12.95 -0.93 1.81
C LEU A 31 14.07 -0.92 2.86
N THR A 32 14.94 0.09 2.81
CA THR A 32 16.06 0.26 3.74
C THR A 32 15.59 0.49 5.19
N ASN A 33 14.38 1.03 5.38
CA ASN A 33 13.75 1.20 6.69
C ASN A 33 13.13 -0.10 7.25
N GLY A 34 13.24 -1.24 6.53
CA GLY A 34 12.68 -2.53 6.94
C GLY A 34 11.24 -2.78 6.51
N SER A 35 10.54 -1.78 5.95
CA SER A 35 9.19 -1.97 5.39
C SER A 35 9.22 -2.86 4.15
N ARG A 36 8.10 -3.55 3.89
CA ARG A 36 7.93 -4.42 2.73
C ARG A 36 6.69 -4.02 1.96
N VAL A 37 6.79 -4.02 0.63
CA VAL A 37 5.68 -3.77 -0.27
C VAL A 37 5.49 -4.97 -1.18
N LEU A 38 4.25 -5.44 -1.28
CA LEU A 38 3.84 -6.52 -2.18
C LEU A 38 3.23 -5.90 -3.44
N THR A 39 3.67 -6.32 -4.61
CA THR A 39 3.10 -5.85 -5.89
C THR A 39 3.19 -6.89 -6.98
N ASP A 40 2.23 -6.90 -7.90
CA ASP A 40 2.22 -7.83 -9.04
C ASP A 40 3.22 -7.40 -10.13
N SER A 41 3.53 -6.10 -10.20
CA SER A 41 4.46 -5.57 -11.19
C SER A 41 5.15 -4.30 -10.68
N TYR A 42 6.39 -4.12 -11.12
CA TYR A 42 7.12 -2.87 -10.93
C TYR A 42 7.90 -2.54 -12.21
N TRP A 43 8.22 -1.27 -12.39
CA TRP A 43 9.09 -0.80 -13.45
C TRP A 43 10.02 0.28 -12.92
N ARG A 44 11.11 0.55 -13.65
CA ARG A 44 12.06 1.59 -13.30
C ARG A 44 11.78 2.83 -14.13
N GLU A 45 11.74 3.98 -13.48
CA GLU A 45 11.65 5.28 -14.12
C GLU A 45 12.69 6.21 -13.50
N GLY A 46 13.77 6.48 -14.24
CA GLY A 46 14.91 7.24 -13.71
C GLY A 46 15.54 6.59 -12.48
N ASP A 47 15.56 7.31 -11.36
CA ASP A 47 16.05 6.85 -10.07
C ASP A 47 14.96 6.22 -9.18
N GLU A 48 13.74 6.03 -9.70
CA GLU A 48 12.61 5.45 -8.96
C GLU A 48 12.22 4.07 -9.48
N ILE A 49 11.76 3.22 -8.56
CA ILE A 49 10.97 2.03 -8.86
C ILE A 49 9.51 2.38 -8.62
N LYS A 50 8.71 2.22 -9.66
CA LYS A 50 7.27 2.43 -9.64
C LYS A 50 6.54 1.11 -9.62
N PHE A 51 5.40 1.08 -8.94
CA PHE A 51 4.53 -0.08 -8.86
C PHE A 51 3.08 0.35 -8.63
N ASN A 52 2.15 -0.54 -8.96
CA ASN A 52 0.75 -0.32 -8.66
C ASN A 52 0.49 -0.60 -7.18
N TYR A 53 -0.17 0.32 -6.51
CA TYR A 53 -0.57 0.22 -5.11
C TYR A 53 -1.95 0.85 -4.95
N VAL A 54 -2.88 0.11 -4.32
CA VAL A 54 -4.29 0.44 -4.06
C VAL A 54 -4.75 1.80 -4.65
N ASN A 55 -5.39 1.74 -5.81
CA ASN A 55 -5.96 2.88 -6.56
C ASN A 55 -4.96 3.88 -7.17
N GLY A 56 -3.70 3.48 -7.38
CA GLY A 56 -2.77 4.32 -8.13
C GLY A 56 -1.38 3.72 -8.34
N GLU A 57 -0.49 4.60 -8.78
CA GLU A 57 0.93 4.34 -8.99
C GLU A 57 1.72 4.99 -7.85
N VAL A 58 2.66 4.25 -7.27
CA VAL A 58 3.57 4.77 -6.25
C VAL A 58 5.00 4.58 -6.75
N GLY A 59 5.79 5.65 -6.68
CA GLY A 59 7.23 5.65 -6.95
C GLY A 59 8.04 5.65 -5.66
N VAL A 60 9.07 4.80 -5.59
CA VAL A 60 10.03 4.78 -4.49
C VAL A 60 11.44 4.89 -5.06
N ARG A 61 12.23 5.84 -4.55
CA ARG A 61 13.63 5.99 -4.95
C ARG A 61 14.43 4.71 -4.72
N THR A 62 15.20 4.32 -5.73
CA THR A 62 16.09 3.16 -5.72
C THR A 62 17.07 3.15 -4.54
N ALA A 63 17.53 4.32 -4.10
CA ALA A 63 18.37 4.47 -2.91
C ALA A 63 17.69 3.99 -1.60
N ASN A 64 16.36 3.98 -1.55
CA ASN A 64 15.57 3.53 -0.41
C ASN A 64 15.18 2.04 -0.51
N ILE A 65 15.60 1.35 -1.58
CA ILE A 65 15.27 -0.06 -1.80
C ILE A 65 16.47 -0.91 -1.38
N ARG A 66 16.23 -1.81 -0.42
CA ARG A 66 17.21 -2.78 0.03
C ARG A 66 17.28 -3.97 -0.94
N ARG A 67 16.13 -4.50 -1.34
CA ARG A 67 16.05 -5.71 -2.18
C ARG A 67 14.68 -5.87 -2.82
N ILE A 68 14.63 -6.44 -4.02
CA ILE A 68 13.37 -6.86 -4.66
C ILE A 68 13.44 -8.37 -4.89
N THR A 69 12.44 -9.11 -4.39
CA THR A 69 12.39 -10.58 -4.52
C THR A 69 11.13 -10.99 -5.27
N LYS A 70 11.29 -11.74 -6.37
CA LYS A 70 10.17 -12.39 -7.05
C LYS A 70 9.75 -13.64 -6.28
N LYS A 71 8.45 -13.82 -6.09
CA LYS A 71 7.84 -14.96 -5.41
C LYS A 71 6.76 -15.56 -6.30
N ASP A 72 6.70 -16.89 -6.32
CA ASP A 72 5.66 -17.63 -7.03
C ASP A 72 4.42 -17.79 -6.12
N GLY A 73 3.23 -17.50 -6.65
CA GLY A 73 1.96 -17.60 -5.93
C GLY A 73 1.12 -16.34 -6.04
N THR A 74 -0.15 -16.41 -5.66
CA THR A 74 -0.99 -15.22 -5.59
C THR A 74 -0.67 -14.48 -4.30
N ALA A 75 -0.11 -13.27 -4.38
CA ALA A 75 -0.14 -12.37 -3.24
C ALA A 75 -1.61 -12.12 -2.91
N ALA A 76 -2.02 -12.41 -1.68
CA ALA A 76 -3.23 -11.78 -1.17
C ALA A 76 -3.02 -10.26 -1.36
N HIS A 77 -4.01 -9.62 -1.99
CA HIS A 77 -4.09 -8.20 -2.33
C HIS A 77 -3.22 -7.33 -1.41
N PRO A 78 -2.45 -6.32 -1.92
CA PRO A 78 -1.50 -5.56 -1.12
C PRO A 78 -2.19 -4.96 0.11
N ALA A 79 -2.07 -5.64 1.24
CA ALA A 79 -2.38 -5.10 2.54
C ALA A 79 -1.36 -4.02 2.83
N ALA A 80 -1.80 -2.99 3.56
CA ALA A 80 -0.96 -1.94 4.10
C ALA A 80 0.36 -2.52 4.63
N PRO A 81 1.50 -1.78 4.51
CA PRO A 81 2.81 -2.28 4.92
C PRO A 81 2.71 -2.89 6.32
N GLU A 82 2.75 -4.22 6.37
CA GLU A 82 2.59 -4.97 7.60
C GLU A 82 3.85 -4.68 8.42
N LYS A 83 3.68 -3.84 9.44
CA LYS A 83 4.71 -3.60 10.45
C LYS A 83 4.92 -4.95 11.12
N ALA A 84 6.01 -5.62 10.80
CA ALA A 84 6.34 -6.92 11.36
C ALA A 84 6.43 -6.82 12.89
N GLU A 85 5.35 -7.21 13.57
CA GLU A 85 5.40 -7.70 14.94
C GLU A 85 6.11 -9.06 14.93
N GLY A 86 6.96 -9.29 15.92
CA GLY A 86 7.96 -10.35 15.92
C GLY A 86 7.47 -11.73 16.37
N SER A 87 8.48 -12.61 16.48
CA SER A 87 8.51 -13.96 17.07
C SER A 87 8.04 -15.09 16.12
N THR A 88 8.78 -16.18 15.90
CA THR A 88 9.54 -17.01 16.87
C THR A 88 10.79 -17.68 16.26
N ALA A 89 11.76 -17.97 17.15
CA ALA A 89 13.01 -18.72 16.93
C ALA A 89 12.78 -20.24 16.73
N PRO A 90 13.83 -21.05 16.48
CA PRO A 90 14.61 -21.58 17.60
C PRO A 90 16.14 -21.66 17.43
N GLU A 91 16.81 -21.41 18.56
CA GLU A 91 17.94 -22.17 19.14
C GLU A 91 19.34 -22.16 18.48
N GLN A 92 20.30 -21.49 19.13
CA GLN A 92 21.47 -22.17 19.72
C GLN A 92 22.30 -21.27 20.68
N THR A 93 22.45 -21.79 21.91
CA THR A 93 23.62 -21.77 22.80
C THR A 93 24.03 -20.48 23.55
N ALA A 94 23.64 -20.47 24.83
CA ALA A 94 24.35 -20.10 26.07
C ALA A 94 25.50 -19.07 26.03
N VAL A 95 25.44 -18.05 26.90
CA VAL A 95 26.23 -17.89 28.15
C VAL A 95 25.52 -16.84 29.05
N PRO A 96 25.42 -17.02 30.38
CA PRO A 96 24.79 -16.09 31.31
C PRO A 96 25.76 -14.99 31.79
N GLY A 97 25.26 -13.77 31.98
CA GLY A 97 26.01 -12.68 32.58
C GLY A 97 25.09 -11.59 33.10
N GLU A 98 24.96 -11.53 34.42
CA GLU A 98 24.36 -10.46 35.21
C GLU A 98 24.87 -9.07 34.81
N ALA A 99 23.97 -8.09 34.79
CA ALA A 99 24.23 -6.76 35.38
C ALA A 99 22.90 -6.05 35.63
N GLU A 100 22.63 -5.84 36.93
CA GLU A 100 21.63 -4.94 37.47
C GLU A 100 21.80 -3.50 36.97
N GLY A 101 20.68 -2.77 36.93
CA GLY A 101 20.61 -1.46 37.58
C GLY A 101 21.00 -0.23 36.78
N SER A 102 20.01 0.37 36.11
CA SER A 102 19.86 1.83 35.96
C SER A 102 18.56 2.12 35.22
N ALA A 103 17.83 3.21 35.43
CA ALA A 103 17.73 4.18 36.49
C ALA A 103 16.48 4.99 36.09
N THR A 104 15.64 5.27 37.08
CA THR A 104 14.66 6.35 37.20
C THR A 104 14.79 7.47 36.16
N ALA A 105 13.69 7.76 35.44
CA ALA A 105 13.47 9.01 34.70
C ALA A 105 13.54 10.22 35.64
N PRO A 106 13.85 11.44 35.16
CA PRO A 106 12.73 12.32 34.79
C PRO A 106 13.01 13.30 33.62
N GLU A 107 11.95 13.51 32.83
CA GLU A 107 11.39 14.81 32.41
C GLU A 107 12.32 16.04 32.29
N GLN A 108 12.46 16.62 31.10
CA GLN A 108 12.21 18.06 30.88
C GLN A 108 12.24 18.52 29.41
N THR A 109 11.15 19.21 29.08
CA THR A 109 10.79 20.00 27.90
C THR A 109 11.77 21.12 27.56
N ALA A 110 12.18 21.25 26.28
CA ALA A 110 12.48 22.53 25.63
C ALA A 110 12.74 22.36 24.12
N GLY A 111 11.96 23.03 23.28
CA GLY A 111 12.21 23.16 21.84
C GLY A 111 11.03 22.75 20.96
N GLN A 112 9.92 23.50 21.03
CA GLN A 112 8.85 23.42 20.03
C GLN A 112 9.37 23.89 18.68
N THR A 113 10.00 22.98 17.95
CA THR A 113 9.82 22.94 16.50
C THR A 113 8.57 22.09 16.32
N PRO A 114 7.47 22.59 15.70
CA PRO A 114 6.31 21.75 15.45
C PRO A 114 6.80 20.52 14.68
N SER A 115 6.71 19.35 15.31
CA SER A 115 7.04 18.11 14.64
C SER A 115 6.23 18.09 13.35
N PRO A 116 6.78 17.66 12.19
CA PRO A 116 6.04 17.61 10.94
C PRO A 116 4.67 16.92 11.06
N ASN A 117 4.48 16.09 12.08
CA ASN A 117 3.20 15.46 12.42
C ASN A 117 2.16 16.44 12.96
N SER A 118 2.52 17.48 13.72
CA SER A 118 1.54 18.40 14.33
C SER A 118 0.83 19.25 13.28
N GLN A 119 1.51 19.65 12.19
CA GLN A 119 0.88 20.39 11.09
C GLN A 119 -0.11 19.51 10.31
N PHE A 120 0.23 18.25 10.05
CA PHE A 120 -0.66 17.33 9.32
C PHE A 120 -1.88 16.96 10.15
N LEU A 121 -1.72 16.81 11.46
CA LEU A 121 -2.85 16.59 12.38
C LEU A 121 -3.79 17.80 12.41
N ALA A 122 -3.24 19.02 12.45
CA ALA A 122 -4.07 20.24 12.39
C ALA A 122 -4.83 20.35 11.05
N GLU A 123 -4.17 20.11 9.91
CA GLU A 123 -4.81 20.09 8.59
C GLU A 123 -5.86 18.98 8.49
N PHE A 124 -5.61 17.80 9.06
CA PHE A 124 -6.59 16.71 9.11
C PHE A 124 -7.84 17.08 9.91
N GLU A 125 -7.70 17.76 11.05
CA GLU A 125 -8.86 18.22 11.82
C GLU A 125 -9.70 19.25 11.05
N VAL A 126 -9.07 20.12 10.25
CA VAL A 126 -9.79 21.02 9.33
C VAL A 126 -10.61 20.22 8.32
N HIS A 127 -10.05 19.15 7.75
CA HIS A 127 -10.79 18.25 6.86
C HIS A 127 -11.95 17.56 7.60
N LYS A 128 -11.75 17.07 8.83
CA LYS A 128 -12.85 16.50 9.61
C LYS A 128 -14.00 17.48 9.85
N GLN A 129 -13.69 18.74 10.14
CA GLN A 129 -14.72 19.77 10.30
C GLN A 129 -15.47 20.03 8.98
N LYS A 130 -14.75 20.15 7.87
CA LYS A 130 -15.36 20.31 6.54
C LYS A 130 -16.19 19.08 6.13
N PHE A 131 -15.78 17.89 6.55
CA PHE A 131 -16.50 16.64 6.27
C PHE A 131 -17.92 16.61 6.86
N VAL A 132 -18.16 17.28 8.00
CA VAL A 132 -19.50 17.43 8.58
C VAL A 132 -20.49 18.08 7.60
N LEU A 133 -19.99 18.89 6.66
CA LEU A 133 -20.78 19.58 5.65
C LEU A 133 -21.04 18.73 4.39
N VAL A 134 -20.42 17.56 4.24
CA VAL A 134 -20.58 16.69 3.06
C VAL A 134 -22.05 16.36 2.75
N PRO A 135 -22.94 16.07 3.73
CA PRO A 135 -24.34 15.83 3.43
C PRO A 135 -25.04 17.02 2.74
N THR A 136 -24.62 18.25 3.06
CA THR A 136 -25.20 19.50 2.55
C THR A 136 -24.48 20.07 1.34
N MET A 137 -23.29 19.58 1.00
CA MET A 137 -22.51 20.03 -0.15
C MET A 137 -23.17 19.67 -1.48
N GLY A 138 -23.03 20.57 -2.46
CA GLY A 138 -23.42 20.32 -3.85
C GLY A 138 -22.44 19.40 -4.59
N LYS A 139 -22.84 18.91 -5.77
CA LYS A 139 -22.04 17.99 -6.59
C LYS A 139 -20.64 18.53 -6.92
N ASP A 140 -20.55 19.79 -7.32
CA ASP A 140 -19.27 20.44 -7.66
C ASP A 140 -18.39 20.65 -6.41
N GLU A 141 -19.00 20.97 -5.27
CA GLU A 141 -18.31 21.13 -3.99
C GLU A 141 -17.74 19.81 -3.49
N LEU A 142 -18.47 18.70 -3.64
CA LEU A 142 -17.97 17.36 -3.32
C LEU A 142 -16.79 16.96 -4.19
N ALA A 143 -16.84 17.26 -5.49
CA ALA A 143 -15.74 16.99 -6.41
C ALA A 143 -14.51 17.87 -6.12
N ALA A 144 -14.70 19.12 -5.69
CA ALA A 144 -13.61 19.96 -5.23
C ALA A 144 -13.02 19.44 -3.92
N TYR A 145 -13.88 19.02 -2.99
CA TYR A 145 -13.47 18.55 -1.68
C TYR A 145 -12.73 17.20 -1.74
N SER A 146 -13.13 16.28 -2.61
CA SER A 146 -12.40 15.02 -2.83
C SER A 146 -10.96 15.27 -3.30
N LYS A 147 -10.77 16.25 -4.20
CA LYS A 147 -9.44 16.67 -4.68
C LYS A 147 -8.59 17.28 -3.57
N GLU A 148 -9.19 17.99 -2.62
CA GLU A 148 -8.47 18.52 -1.46
C GLU A 148 -7.97 17.40 -0.54
N LEU A 149 -8.80 16.39 -0.28
CA LEU A 149 -8.38 15.20 0.47
C LEU A 149 -7.23 14.46 -0.23
N ASP A 150 -7.23 14.42 -1.57
CA ASP A 150 -6.18 13.72 -2.34
C ASP A 150 -4.87 14.48 -2.20
N LYS A 151 -4.93 15.81 -2.27
CA LYS A 151 -3.77 16.68 -2.04
C LYS A 151 -3.20 16.48 -0.64
N PHE A 152 -4.05 16.46 0.38
CA PHE A 152 -3.59 16.22 1.75
C PHE A 152 -2.95 14.83 1.90
N ARG A 153 -3.58 13.77 1.41
CA ARG A 153 -3.03 12.40 1.43
C ARG A 153 -1.67 12.36 0.76
N ASN A 154 -1.56 12.90 -0.45
CA ASN A 154 -0.30 12.90 -1.20
C ASN A 154 0.77 13.71 -0.48
N LYS A 155 0.43 14.84 0.14
CA LYS A 155 1.35 15.65 0.95
C LYS A 155 1.90 14.87 2.14
N VAL A 156 1.03 14.13 2.85
CA VAL A 156 1.43 13.26 3.98
C VAL A 156 2.37 12.14 3.51
N LEU A 157 2.06 11.49 2.39
CA LEU A 157 2.87 10.40 1.83
C LEU A 157 4.23 10.90 1.34
N GLN A 158 4.26 12.04 0.64
CA GLN A 158 5.51 12.66 0.16
C GLN A 158 6.41 13.11 1.31
N ALA A 159 5.83 13.53 2.44
CA ALA A 159 6.58 13.86 3.65
C ALA A 159 7.09 12.62 4.42
N GLY A 160 6.83 11.41 3.92
CA GLY A 160 7.22 10.14 4.56
C GLY A 160 6.44 9.85 5.85
N GLN A 161 5.36 10.58 6.13
CA GLN A 161 4.58 10.45 7.37
C GLN A 161 3.44 9.45 7.26
N GLY A 162 3.31 8.71 6.16
CA GLY A 162 2.23 7.75 5.95
C GLY A 162 2.13 6.67 7.03
N ALA A 163 3.26 6.23 7.60
CA ALA A 163 3.26 5.25 8.68
C ALA A 163 2.89 5.87 10.04
N ALA A 164 3.29 7.12 10.29
CA ALA A 164 2.99 7.84 11.53
C ALA A 164 1.54 8.33 11.58
N LEU A 165 0.93 8.54 10.41
CA LEU A 165 -0.43 9.04 10.24
C LEU A 165 -1.35 8.01 9.56
N SER A 166 -1.06 6.72 9.75
CA SER A 166 -1.78 5.63 9.08
C SER A 166 -3.28 5.63 9.43
N GLU A 167 -3.63 5.92 10.69
CA GLU A 167 -5.01 6.03 11.15
C GLU A 167 -5.76 7.17 10.44
N GLN A 168 -5.14 8.35 10.33
CA GLN A 168 -5.71 9.51 9.66
C GLN A 168 -5.89 9.24 8.16
N ILE A 169 -4.94 8.54 7.54
CA ILE A 169 -5.03 8.13 6.14
C ILE A 169 -6.19 7.13 5.94
N GLN A 170 -6.36 6.17 6.85
CA GLN A 170 -7.52 5.26 6.82
C GLN A 170 -8.85 6.01 6.96
N GLU A 171 -8.90 7.00 7.84
CA GLU A 171 -10.11 7.80 8.02
C GLU A 171 -10.46 8.62 6.77
N ILE A 172 -9.46 9.16 6.06
CA ILE A 172 -9.66 9.81 4.76
C ILE A 172 -10.29 8.85 3.74
N TYR A 173 -9.91 7.57 3.73
CA TYR A 173 -10.56 6.58 2.85
C TYR A 173 -12.03 6.40 3.19
N LYS A 174 -12.40 6.32 4.47
CA LYS A 174 -13.82 6.28 4.86
C LYS A 174 -14.56 7.55 4.45
N MET A 175 -13.90 8.71 4.55
CA MET A 175 -14.47 9.96 4.09
C MET A 175 -14.73 9.96 2.57
N TYR A 176 -13.85 9.34 1.77
CA TYR A 176 -14.09 9.16 0.34
C TYR A 176 -15.33 8.32 0.06
N ASP A 177 -15.52 7.20 0.77
CA ASP A 177 -16.68 6.33 0.58
C ASP A 177 -18.00 7.11 0.78
N VAL A 178 -18.04 7.96 1.81
CA VAL A 178 -19.21 8.81 2.09
C VAL A 178 -19.40 9.89 1.03
N ILE A 179 -18.32 10.55 0.59
CA ILE A 179 -18.37 11.53 -0.49
C ILE A 179 -18.87 10.88 -1.78
N GLU A 180 -18.40 9.68 -2.13
CA GLU A 180 -18.82 8.96 -3.31
C GLU A 180 -20.29 8.53 -3.22
N ALA A 181 -20.72 8.01 -2.07
CA ALA A 181 -22.13 7.67 -1.84
C ALA A 181 -23.03 8.91 -2.01
N ARG A 182 -22.61 10.05 -1.45
CA ARG A 182 -23.34 11.31 -1.62
C ARG A 182 -23.32 11.78 -3.07
N TYR A 183 -22.18 11.69 -3.75
CA TYR A 183 -22.05 12.05 -5.16
C TYR A 183 -23.00 11.23 -6.05
N LYS A 184 -23.11 9.92 -5.80
CA LYS A 184 -24.03 9.02 -6.49
C LYS A 184 -25.51 9.39 -6.27
N SER A 185 -25.87 9.93 -5.11
CA SER A 185 -27.24 10.36 -4.83
C SER A 185 -27.73 11.57 -5.64
N PHE A 186 -26.84 12.25 -6.38
CA PHE A 186 -27.21 13.34 -7.30
C PHE A 186 -27.56 12.86 -8.72
N ASN A 187 -27.34 11.59 -9.03
CA ASN A 187 -27.69 10.98 -10.32
C ASN A 187 -28.95 10.12 -10.17
#